data_AF-A0A951B852-F1
#
_entry.id   AF-A0A951B852-F1
#
_cell.length_a   1.000
_cell.length_b   1.000
_cell.length_c   1.000
_cell.angle_alpha   90.00
_cell.angle_beta   90.00
_cell.angle_gamma   90.00
#
_symmetry.space_group_name_H-M   'P 1'
#
loop_
_entity.id
_entity.type
_entity.pdbx_description
1 polymer ?
#
loop_
_entity_poly.entity_id
_entity_poly.type
_entity_poly.pdbx_seq_one_letter_code
_entity_poly.pdbx_strand_id
1 'polypeptide(L)'
;MQALPARAASIVTEWLDVVVPDANEVAWEPTVGARFVALVYTAMYDAWAAYDPVAVGSVTGSALRGQGGTSNEANKREALSHAAYAVLWTLVPQHRHALAERMQALGYDPNAETPAAQLGRRAAQAVLAARADDGANAGGDFADTTGYAPKASGAAAVWQPIEYFGKRQLPTTPQWGRVLPFALTRADEFRPPPPPAPGTPEWARQIDLLIKASAGLTDAQKAAAEYWAPWGSSPAPHLLEITKFFSNSHDLRLDEDVKLFFAVTNAILDASIATWEGKYVYDYVRPITAVRRLGDQRITAWHPRSLPTAFAYSTPLTRGKDAAAAPAGVGEMPASEWEPYLPTPSFPAYVSGHSAFTAAWARVMELATGGVDLDLRARVHHLFVEQRELAEPVTLSYPSFASAAEASGMSRIWGGIHWPADNEQGQALGRKVGERAWQRAQQFFLGTACPATAILAALRTPFWFADNEASDPAARFAANDGLAVDLPAGGAGLWRSGSADAMPAGDYELRATIKAEGEVPATVALAVEVGEPSSKDNLWKAEAVLAPRPATSLALRWTSDGLRPFRISIAARAGSRNGRVIVSALQMTRIWPVVAGSARYYEMNSASLAGN
;
A
#
# COMPACT_ATOMS: atom_id res chain seq x y z
N MET A 1 15.75 -25.80 28.14
CA MET A 1 16.00 -25.33 26.76
C MET A 1 16.04 -23.82 26.79
N GLN A 2 17.18 -23.20 26.53
CA GLN A 2 17.23 -21.76 26.25
C GLN A 2 16.53 -21.53 24.92
N ALA A 3 15.56 -20.61 24.89
CA ALA A 3 14.96 -20.14 23.64
C ALA A 3 16.10 -19.61 22.76
N LEU A 4 16.23 -20.13 21.54
CA LEU A 4 17.09 -19.53 20.54
C LEU A 4 16.61 -18.07 20.35
N PRO A 5 17.52 -17.08 20.25
CA PRO A 5 17.12 -15.71 20.01
C PRO A 5 16.30 -15.65 18.70
N ALA A 6 15.20 -14.90 18.72
CA ALA A 6 14.40 -14.63 17.53
C ALA A 6 15.33 -14.11 16.42
N ARG A 7 15.29 -14.79 15.26
CA ARG A 7 16.20 -14.50 14.14
C ARG A 7 15.75 -13.21 13.45
N ALA A 8 16.70 -12.39 12.98
CA ALA A 8 16.40 -11.13 12.33
C ALA A 8 15.58 -11.34 11.04
N ALA A 9 14.62 -10.46 10.78
CA ALA A 9 13.81 -10.49 9.57
C ALA A 9 14.67 -10.37 8.30
N SER A 10 14.19 -10.98 7.22
CA SER A 10 14.78 -10.85 5.90
C SER A 10 14.64 -9.42 5.39
N ILE A 11 15.67 -8.91 4.70
CA ILE A 11 15.63 -7.56 4.11
C ILE A 11 14.44 -7.39 3.14
N VAL A 12 13.98 -8.49 2.54
CA VAL A 12 12.83 -8.54 1.62
C VAL A 12 11.52 -8.18 2.34
N THR A 13 11.33 -8.72 3.54
CA THR A 13 10.14 -8.45 4.37
C THR A 13 10.27 -7.15 5.16
N GLU A 14 11.49 -6.70 5.46
CA GLU A 14 11.75 -5.37 6.05
C GLU A 14 11.41 -4.23 5.09
N TRP A 15 11.70 -4.36 3.78
CA TRP A 15 11.29 -3.36 2.79
C TRP A 15 9.77 -3.33 2.56
N LEU A 16 9.06 -4.43 2.83
CA LEU A 16 7.61 -4.47 2.70
C LEU A 16 6.91 -3.44 3.59
N ASP A 17 7.49 -3.11 4.76
CA ASP A 17 6.95 -2.12 5.70
C ASP A 17 6.95 -0.69 5.13
N VAL A 18 7.68 -0.46 4.03
CA VAL A 18 7.67 0.79 3.26
C VAL A 18 6.86 0.64 1.98
N VAL A 19 7.04 -0.48 1.26
CA VAL A 19 6.36 -0.75 -0.01
C VAL A 19 4.84 -0.76 0.13
N VAL A 20 4.27 -1.35 1.19
CA VAL A 20 2.81 -1.45 1.35
C VAL A 20 2.17 -0.08 1.58
N PRO A 21 2.62 0.75 2.56
CA PRO A 21 2.10 2.10 2.71
C PRO A 21 2.23 2.95 1.44
N ASP A 22 3.40 2.90 0.77
CA ASP A 22 3.64 3.64 -0.46
C ASP A 22 2.69 3.22 -1.59
N ALA A 23 2.54 1.90 -1.80
CA ALA A 23 1.63 1.37 -2.81
C ALA A 23 0.17 1.75 -2.52
N ASN A 24 -0.24 1.74 -1.25
CA ASN A 24 -1.58 2.13 -0.84
C ASN A 24 -1.87 3.62 -1.05
N GLU A 25 -0.84 4.46 -1.01
CA GLU A 25 -0.97 5.89 -1.29
C GLU A 25 -1.01 6.21 -2.79
N VAL A 26 -0.03 5.73 -3.56
CA VAL A 26 0.14 6.17 -4.96
C VAL A 26 -0.35 5.20 -6.02
N ALA A 27 -0.62 3.95 -5.63
CA ALA A 27 -0.94 2.85 -6.53
C ALA A 27 -2.18 2.09 -6.02
N TRP A 28 -3.17 2.87 -5.57
CA TRP A 28 -4.41 2.38 -4.99
C TRP A 28 -5.21 1.49 -5.95
N GLU A 29 -5.20 1.79 -7.25
CA GLU A 29 -5.92 0.98 -8.24
C GLU A 29 -5.37 -0.46 -8.24
N PRO A 30 -6.22 -1.51 -8.25
CA PRO A 30 -5.75 -2.89 -8.14
C PRO A 30 -4.70 -3.29 -9.18
N THR A 31 -4.81 -2.74 -10.37
CA THR A 31 -3.88 -2.93 -11.48
C THR A 31 -2.56 -2.21 -11.24
N VAL A 32 -2.61 -0.91 -10.93
CA VAL A 32 -1.42 -0.10 -10.66
C VAL A 32 -0.66 -0.64 -9.44
N GLY A 33 -1.35 -1.03 -8.38
CA GLY A 33 -0.77 -1.65 -7.19
C GLY A 33 -0.07 -2.98 -7.49
N ALA A 34 -0.66 -3.84 -8.33
CA ALA A 34 -0.03 -5.09 -8.76
C ALA A 34 1.28 -4.85 -9.52
N ARG A 35 1.30 -3.85 -10.41
CA ARG A 35 2.52 -3.44 -11.12
C ARG A 35 3.56 -2.80 -10.19
N PHE A 36 3.14 -1.94 -9.27
CA PHE A 36 4.01 -1.26 -8.32
C PHE A 36 4.85 -2.27 -7.54
N VAL A 37 4.21 -3.27 -6.92
CA VAL A 37 4.93 -4.27 -6.13
C VAL A 37 5.79 -5.19 -6.99
N ALA A 38 5.33 -5.53 -8.21
CA ALA A 38 6.12 -6.34 -9.14
C ALA A 38 7.41 -5.63 -9.56
N LEU A 39 7.42 -4.31 -9.77
CA LEU A 39 8.63 -3.56 -10.07
C LEU A 39 9.67 -3.65 -8.96
N VAL A 40 9.26 -3.43 -7.71
CA VAL A 40 10.16 -3.46 -6.56
C VAL A 40 10.79 -4.84 -6.40
N TYR A 41 9.98 -5.89 -6.33
CA TYR A 41 10.48 -7.24 -6.06
C TYR A 41 11.18 -7.89 -7.26
N THR A 42 10.89 -7.45 -8.49
CA THR A 42 11.68 -7.82 -9.67
C THR A 42 13.07 -7.18 -9.62
N ALA A 43 13.19 -5.91 -9.24
CA ALA A 43 14.50 -5.28 -9.09
C ALA A 43 15.34 -5.93 -7.99
N MET A 44 14.72 -6.28 -6.84
CA MET A 44 15.38 -7.01 -5.77
C MET A 44 15.86 -8.40 -6.23
N TYR A 45 15.03 -9.13 -6.98
CA TYR A 45 15.42 -10.44 -7.54
C TYR A 45 16.57 -10.33 -8.55
N ASP A 46 16.51 -9.37 -9.47
CA ASP A 46 17.57 -9.16 -10.46
C ASP A 46 18.90 -8.76 -9.79
N ALA A 47 18.86 -7.98 -8.70
CA ALA A 47 20.04 -7.70 -7.88
C ALA A 47 20.55 -8.95 -7.15
N TRP A 48 19.66 -9.78 -6.61
CA TRP A 48 20.02 -11.04 -5.95
C TRP A 48 20.65 -12.05 -6.91
N ALA A 49 20.07 -12.21 -8.11
CA ALA A 49 20.49 -13.21 -9.10
C ALA A 49 21.94 -13.02 -9.56
N ALA A 50 22.49 -11.80 -9.46
CA ALA A 50 23.90 -11.53 -9.73
C ALA A 50 24.88 -12.20 -8.76
N TYR A 51 24.42 -12.62 -7.58
CA TYR A 51 25.20 -13.34 -6.56
C TYR A 51 25.03 -14.86 -6.59
N ASP A 52 24.00 -15.35 -7.29
CA ASP A 52 23.70 -16.78 -7.41
C ASP A 52 24.44 -17.40 -8.61
N PRO A 53 25.07 -18.57 -8.47
CA PRO A 53 25.85 -19.18 -9.56
C PRO A 53 24.98 -19.72 -10.69
N VAL A 54 23.68 -19.95 -10.45
CA VAL A 54 22.76 -20.57 -11.40
C VAL A 54 21.73 -19.56 -11.89
N ALA A 55 21.07 -18.87 -10.97
CA ALA A 55 19.95 -17.99 -11.30
C ALA A 55 20.33 -16.87 -12.26
N VAL A 56 19.39 -16.48 -13.10
CA VAL A 56 19.53 -15.35 -14.03
C VAL A 56 18.44 -14.31 -13.74
N GLY A 57 18.81 -13.04 -13.84
CA GLY A 57 17.88 -11.93 -13.70
C GLY A 57 16.82 -11.97 -14.80
N SER A 58 15.61 -11.55 -14.44
CA SER A 58 14.46 -11.56 -15.33
C SER A 58 14.57 -10.53 -16.46
N VAL A 59 15.21 -9.40 -16.16
CA VAL A 59 15.48 -8.29 -17.10
C VAL A 59 16.98 -8.23 -17.42
N THR A 60 17.81 -8.38 -16.40
CA THR A 60 19.27 -8.21 -16.49
C THR A 60 20.00 -9.46 -16.98
N GLY A 61 19.35 -10.62 -17.00
CA GLY A 61 19.98 -11.89 -17.37
C GLY A 61 21.20 -12.20 -16.51
N SER A 62 22.33 -12.53 -17.16
CA SER A 62 23.62 -12.71 -16.48
C SER A 62 24.50 -11.45 -16.52
N ALA A 63 24.02 -10.33 -17.06
CA ALA A 63 24.86 -9.17 -17.35
C ALA A 63 25.51 -8.56 -16.09
N LEU A 64 24.83 -8.66 -14.94
CA LEU A 64 25.30 -8.11 -13.67
C LEU A 64 26.08 -9.11 -12.80
N ARG A 65 26.26 -10.35 -13.25
CA ARG A 65 26.86 -11.43 -12.45
C ARG A 65 28.27 -11.06 -11.97
N GLY A 66 28.53 -11.26 -10.68
CA GLY A 66 29.83 -10.99 -10.05
C GLY A 66 30.16 -9.50 -9.86
N GLN A 67 29.26 -8.57 -10.22
CA GLN A 67 29.51 -7.14 -10.09
C GLN A 67 29.17 -6.55 -8.70
N GLY A 68 28.59 -7.36 -7.81
CA GLY A 68 28.23 -6.96 -6.44
C GLY A 68 29.34 -7.19 -5.40
N GLY A 69 30.55 -7.57 -5.81
CA GLY A 69 31.61 -8.00 -4.90
C GLY A 69 31.41 -9.43 -4.40
N THR A 70 31.94 -9.76 -3.22
CA THR A 70 31.87 -11.11 -2.63
C THR A 70 30.42 -11.55 -2.43
N SER A 71 30.06 -12.76 -2.83
CA SER A 71 28.74 -13.34 -2.54
C SER A 71 28.62 -13.71 -1.07
N ASN A 72 28.05 -12.79 -0.28
CA ASN A 72 27.78 -12.96 1.14
C ASN A 72 26.45 -12.26 1.51
N GLU A 73 25.92 -12.56 2.70
CA GLU A 73 24.62 -12.05 3.12
C GLU A 73 24.59 -10.52 3.23
N ALA A 74 25.68 -9.88 3.68
CA ALA A 74 25.76 -8.42 3.80
C ALA A 74 25.64 -7.71 2.45
N ASN A 75 26.42 -8.12 1.45
CA ASN A 75 26.39 -7.55 0.10
C ASN A 75 25.05 -7.82 -0.59
N LYS A 76 24.43 -8.98 -0.37
CA LYS A 76 23.07 -9.27 -0.84
C LYS A 76 22.05 -8.31 -0.22
N ARG A 77 22.10 -8.10 1.10
CA ARG A 77 21.18 -7.19 1.81
C ARG A 77 21.32 -5.74 1.35
N GLU A 78 22.54 -5.26 1.17
CA GLU A 78 22.83 -3.91 0.65
C GLU A 78 22.31 -3.76 -0.79
N ALA A 79 22.64 -4.69 -1.68
CA ALA A 79 22.20 -4.63 -3.08
C ALA A 79 20.67 -4.65 -3.21
N LEU A 80 19.98 -5.50 -2.44
CA LEU A 80 18.52 -5.58 -2.45
C LEU A 80 17.90 -4.28 -1.93
N SER A 81 18.53 -3.68 -0.92
CA SER A 81 18.07 -2.40 -0.36
C SER A 81 18.22 -1.26 -1.35
N HIS A 82 19.36 -1.17 -2.03
CA HIS A 82 19.56 -0.18 -3.09
C HIS A 82 18.66 -0.42 -4.31
N ALA A 83 18.30 -1.67 -4.62
CA ALA A 83 17.33 -1.98 -5.67
C ALA A 83 15.92 -1.49 -5.29
N ALA A 84 15.44 -1.82 -4.09
CA ALA A 84 14.13 -1.37 -3.59
C ALA A 84 14.08 0.16 -3.48
N TYR A 85 15.10 0.77 -2.88
CA TYR A 85 15.24 2.22 -2.74
C TYR A 85 15.19 2.93 -4.10
N ALA A 86 15.95 2.47 -5.11
CA ALA A 86 16.00 3.12 -6.41
C ALA A 86 14.67 3.01 -7.18
N VAL A 87 13.95 1.89 -7.05
CA VAL A 87 12.59 1.77 -7.61
C VAL A 87 11.65 2.74 -6.90
N LEU A 88 11.58 2.70 -5.56
CA LEU A 88 10.67 3.55 -4.78
C LEU A 88 10.98 5.04 -4.96
N TRP A 89 12.25 5.43 -5.04
CA TRP A 89 12.67 6.81 -5.34
C TRP A 89 12.08 7.37 -6.63
N THR A 90 11.80 6.49 -7.59
CA THR A 90 11.17 6.80 -8.87
C THR A 90 9.65 6.80 -8.76
N LEU A 91 9.07 5.81 -8.07
CA LEU A 91 7.61 5.63 -8.01
C LEU A 91 6.91 6.53 -6.99
N VAL A 92 7.59 6.92 -5.92
CA VAL A 92 7.07 7.79 -4.83
C VAL A 92 8.00 8.97 -4.58
N PRO A 93 8.14 9.91 -5.54
CA PRO A 93 9.05 11.04 -5.39
C PRO A 93 8.74 11.92 -4.17
N GLN A 94 7.50 11.92 -3.67
CA GLN A 94 7.12 12.64 -2.46
C GLN A 94 7.68 12.02 -1.16
N HIS A 95 8.10 10.74 -1.18
CA HIS A 95 8.62 10.02 0.00
C HIS A 95 10.15 9.88 0.03
N ARG A 96 10.86 10.56 -0.88
CA ARG A 96 12.33 10.48 -1.02
C ARG A 96 13.10 10.70 0.28
N HIS A 97 12.65 11.63 1.12
CA HIS A 97 13.25 11.86 2.44
C HIS A 97 13.09 10.65 3.35
N ALA A 98 11.86 10.14 3.49
CA ALA A 98 11.57 8.96 4.32
C ALA A 98 12.30 7.71 3.81
N LEU A 99 12.46 7.56 2.49
CA LEU A 99 13.24 6.49 1.89
C LEU A 99 14.73 6.58 2.24
N ALA A 100 15.30 7.79 2.27
CA ALA A 100 16.68 8.01 2.69
C ALA A 100 16.88 7.70 4.19
N GLU A 101 15.93 8.12 5.04
CA GLU A 101 15.92 7.74 6.47
C GLU A 101 15.80 6.22 6.65
N ARG A 102 14.99 5.54 5.82
CA ARG A 102 14.90 4.08 5.85
C ARG A 102 16.23 3.41 5.54
N MET A 103 16.93 3.86 4.49
CA MET A 103 18.27 3.36 4.15
C MET A 103 19.26 3.54 5.32
N GLN A 104 19.27 4.73 5.93
CA GLN A 104 20.12 5.02 7.09
C GLN A 104 19.78 4.15 8.31
N ALA A 105 18.48 3.95 8.58
CA ALA A 105 18.01 3.07 9.65
C ALA A 105 18.42 1.59 9.44
N LEU A 106 18.57 1.17 8.18
CA LEU A 106 19.08 -0.14 7.81
C LEU A 106 20.63 -0.21 7.81
N GLY A 107 21.31 0.91 8.08
CA GLY A 107 22.77 1.01 8.12
C GLY A 107 23.43 1.25 6.76
N TYR A 108 22.67 1.68 5.75
CA TYR A 108 23.18 1.95 4.40
C TYR A 108 23.20 3.45 4.10
N ASP A 109 24.25 3.91 3.43
CA ASP A 109 24.28 5.24 2.81
C ASP A 109 23.51 5.19 1.48
N PRO A 110 22.43 5.99 1.28
CA PRO A 110 21.71 6.06 0.02
C PRO A 110 22.61 6.31 -1.21
N ASN A 111 23.72 7.01 -1.02
CA ASN A 111 24.70 7.38 -2.05
C ASN A 111 25.95 6.49 -2.04
N ALA A 112 25.91 5.35 -1.35
CA ALA A 112 27.05 4.42 -1.29
C ALA A 112 27.52 4.04 -2.70
N GLU A 113 28.83 4.08 -2.91
CA GLU A 113 29.50 3.66 -4.16
C GLU A 113 30.14 2.26 -4.02
N THR A 114 29.63 1.44 -3.11
CA THR A 114 30.04 0.04 -2.99
C THR A 114 29.60 -0.76 -4.23
N PRO A 115 30.30 -1.86 -4.56
CA PRO A 115 29.87 -2.75 -5.65
C PRO A 115 28.42 -3.24 -5.49
N ALA A 116 28.01 -3.57 -4.25
CA ALA A 116 26.65 -4.02 -3.94
C ALA A 116 25.60 -2.92 -4.16
N ALA A 117 25.86 -1.69 -3.70
CA ALA A 117 24.96 -0.57 -3.90
C ALA A 117 24.79 -0.23 -5.40
N GLN A 118 25.89 -0.17 -6.15
CA GLN A 118 25.88 0.05 -7.60
C GLN A 118 25.17 -1.07 -8.35
N LEU A 119 25.32 -2.33 -7.91
CA LEU A 119 24.60 -3.48 -8.47
C LEU A 119 23.08 -3.31 -8.30
N GLY A 120 22.63 -2.99 -7.08
CA GLY A 120 21.22 -2.77 -6.78
C GLY A 120 20.59 -1.66 -7.62
N ARG A 121 21.27 -0.50 -7.73
CA ARG A 121 20.82 0.62 -8.57
C ARG A 121 20.71 0.23 -10.05
N ARG A 122 21.67 -0.54 -10.58
CA ARG A 122 21.65 -1.00 -11.98
C ARG A 122 20.51 -1.99 -12.25
N ALA A 123 20.22 -2.90 -11.32
CA ALA A 123 19.08 -3.79 -11.43
C ALA A 123 17.76 -3.01 -11.46
N ALA A 124 17.57 -2.05 -10.54
CA ALA A 124 16.40 -1.17 -10.51
C ALA A 124 16.23 -0.37 -11.80
N GLN A 125 17.32 0.24 -12.31
CA GLN A 125 17.31 0.98 -13.57
C GLN A 125 16.89 0.10 -14.75
N ALA A 126 17.42 -1.12 -14.85
CA ALA A 126 17.06 -2.04 -15.91
C ALA A 126 15.57 -2.40 -15.85
N VAL A 127 15.04 -2.70 -14.66
CA VAL A 127 13.62 -3.03 -14.47
C VAL A 127 12.71 -1.84 -14.79
N LEU A 128 13.03 -0.65 -14.30
CA LEU A 128 12.27 0.57 -14.61
C LEU A 128 12.29 0.88 -16.11
N ALA A 129 13.45 0.77 -16.77
CA ALA A 129 13.58 1.03 -18.20
C ALA A 129 12.80 0.02 -19.04
N ALA A 130 12.88 -1.28 -18.70
CA ALA A 130 12.11 -2.33 -19.37
C ALA A 130 10.59 -2.15 -19.21
N ARG A 131 10.17 -1.37 -18.21
CA ARG A 131 8.78 -1.16 -17.84
C ARG A 131 8.26 0.24 -18.15
N ALA A 132 9.09 1.14 -18.68
CA ALA A 132 8.70 2.53 -18.95
C ALA A 132 7.52 2.61 -19.95
N ASP A 133 7.59 1.81 -21.02
CA ASP A 133 6.60 1.75 -22.09
C ASP A 133 5.92 0.38 -22.16
N ASP A 134 5.67 -0.25 -21.01
CA ASP A 134 5.10 -1.59 -20.93
C ASP A 134 3.60 -1.65 -21.25
N GLY A 135 2.98 -0.58 -21.73
CA GLY A 135 1.54 -0.50 -22.00
C GLY A 135 0.68 -0.02 -20.82
N ALA A 136 1.25 0.17 -19.62
CA ALA A 136 0.51 0.70 -18.48
C ALA A 136 0.18 2.19 -18.59
N ASN A 137 0.93 2.93 -19.43
CA ASN A 137 0.86 4.38 -19.57
C ASN A 137 1.22 5.14 -18.28
N ALA A 138 2.26 4.68 -17.55
CA ALA A 138 2.66 5.28 -16.29
C ALA A 138 3.05 6.77 -16.41
N GLY A 139 3.73 7.17 -17.50
CA GLY A 139 4.07 8.57 -17.76
C GLY A 139 2.86 9.47 -18.07
N GLY A 140 1.73 8.89 -18.45
CA GLY A 140 0.44 9.57 -18.64
C GLY A 140 -0.52 9.35 -17.48
N ASP A 141 -0.01 9.14 -16.27
CA ASP A 141 -0.78 8.91 -15.03
C ASP A 141 -1.77 7.73 -15.15
N PHE A 142 -1.35 6.67 -15.84
CA PHE A 142 -2.15 5.47 -16.10
C PHE A 142 -3.49 5.75 -16.82
N ALA A 143 -3.62 6.89 -17.48
CA ALA A 143 -4.81 7.26 -18.23
C ALA A 143 -5.10 6.26 -19.35
N ASP A 144 -6.38 6.12 -19.69
CA ASP A 144 -6.82 5.24 -20.78
C ASP A 144 -6.20 5.62 -22.13
N THR A 145 -5.68 4.62 -22.84
CA THR A 145 -5.13 4.74 -24.21
C THR A 145 -5.92 3.92 -25.23
N THR A 146 -7.05 3.34 -24.82
CA THR A 146 -7.90 2.50 -25.67
C THR A 146 -9.05 3.29 -26.30
N GLY A 147 -9.44 4.41 -25.69
CA GLY A 147 -10.64 5.15 -26.07
C GLY A 147 -11.92 4.47 -25.58
N TYR A 148 -11.82 3.66 -24.52
CA TYR A 148 -12.97 2.97 -23.96
C TYR A 148 -13.97 3.98 -23.39
N ALA A 149 -15.22 3.81 -23.79
CA ALA A 149 -16.35 4.55 -23.25
C ALA A 149 -17.46 3.55 -22.87
N PRO A 150 -18.09 3.71 -21.70
CA PRO A 150 -19.25 2.90 -21.34
C PRO A 150 -20.34 3.02 -22.38
N LYS A 151 -20.95 1.90 -22.78
CA LYS A 151 -22.05 1.91 -23.75
C LYS A 151 -23.31 2.55 -23.13
N ALA A 152 -24.20 3.04 -23.99
CA ALA A 152 -25.50 3.58 -23.57
C ALA A 152 -26.30 2.56 -22.74
N SER A 153 -27.03 3.05 -21.73
CA SER A 153 -27.64 2.26 -20.64
C SER A 153 -28.71 1.23 -21.06
N GLY A 154 -29.13 1.22 -22.34
CA GLY A 154 -30.20 0.36 -22.85
C GLY A 154 -29.92 -1.15 -22.82
N ALA A 155 -28.65 -1.59 -22.78
CA ALA A 155 -28.31 -3.01 -22.79
C ALA A 155 -28.25 -3.63 -21.38
N ALA A 156 -28.99 -4.72 -21.13
CA ALA A 156 -29.09 -5.38 -19.83
C ALA A 156 -27.78 -6.00 -19.30
N ALA A 157 -26.88 -6.41 -20.20
CA ALA A 157 -25.65 -7.13 -19.85
C ALA A 157 -24.41 -6.24 -19.72
N VAL A 158 -24.51 -4.93 -19.96
CA VAL A 158 -23.34 -4.06 -20.11
C VAL A 158 -23.06 -3.28 -18.83
N TRP A 159 -21.77 -3.15 -18.48
CA TRP A 159 -21.32 -2.33 -17.37
C TRP A 159 -21.79 -0.88 -17.51
N GLN A 160 -22.19 -0.31 -16.38
CA GLN A 160 -22.62 1.08 -16.29
C GLN A 160 -21.85 1.73 -15.14
N PRO A 161 -21.26 2.92 -15.34
CA PRO A 161 -20.66 3.67 -14.26
C PRO A 161 -21.75 4.05 -13.25
N ILE A 162 -21.50 3.77 -11.98
CA ILE A 162 -22.43 4.08 -10.89
C ILE A 162 -22.16 5.51 -10.42
N GLU A 163 -23.23 6.20 -10.03
CA GLU A 163 -23.11 7.50 -9.37
C GLU A 163 -23.18 7.31 -7.86
N TYR A 164 -22.12 7.72 -7.17
CA TYR A 164 -22.06 7.79 -5.73
C TYR A 164 -21.89 9.25 -5.33
N PHE A 165 -22.81 9.80 -4.53
CA PHE A 165 -22.73 11.16 -3.98
C PHE A 165 -22.51 12.27 -5.04
N GLY A 166 -23.18 12.17 -6.19
CA GLY A 166 -23.03 13.15 -7.28
C GLY A 166 -21.72 13.00 -8.07
N LYS A 167 -20.88 12.01 -7.74
CA LYS A 167 -19.69 11.64 -8.52
C LYS A 167 -19.95 10.37 -9.31
N ARG A 168 -19.86 10.48 -10.62
CA ARG A 168 -19.94 9.34 -11.54
C ARG A 168 -18.60 8.65 -11.63
N GLN A 169 -18.61 7.32 -11.57
CA GLN A 169 -17.41 6.50 -11.74
C GLN A 169 -16.74 6.71 -13.10
N LEU A 170 -15.40 6.69 -13.09
CA LEU A 170 -14.58 6.62 -14.30
C LEU A 170 -14.04 5.20 -14.48
N PRO A 171 -14.00 4.65 -15.71
CA PRO A 171 -13.45 3.32 -15.97
C PRO A 171 -11.99 3.24 -15.54
N THR A 172 -11.66 2.29 -14.66
CA THR A 172 -10.29 2.13 -14.16
C THR A 172 -9.42 1.34 -15.13
N THR A 173 -8.38 2.00 -15.65
CA THR A 173 -7.31 1.44 -16.50
C THR A 173 -7.75 0.48 -17.63
N PRO A 174 -8.63 0.88 -18.56
CA PRO A 174 -9.09 0.02 -19.67
C PRO A 174 -7.98 -0.57 -20.54
N GLN A 175 -6.83 0.12 -20.61
CA GLN A 175 -5.66 -0.32 -21.35
C GLN A 175 -4.92 -1.52 -20.75
N TRP A 176 -5.27 -1.97 -19.54
CA TRP A 176 -4.40 -2.87 -18.78
C TRP A 176 -4.17 -4.25 -19.43
N GLY A 177 -5.09 -4.72 -20.28
CA GLY A 177 -4.89 -5.92 -21.10
C GLY A 177 -3.77 -5.79 -22.15
N ARG A 178 -3.22 -4.58 -22.35
CA ARG A 178 -2.05 -4.29 -23.21
C ARG A 178 -0.74 -4.25 -22.45
N VAL A 179 -0.77 -4.38 -21.11
CA VAL A 179 0.46 -4.34 -20.31
C VAL A 179 1.31 -5.57 -20.61
N LEU A 180 2.63 -5.39 -20.72
CA LEU A 180 3.59 -6.46 -20.97
C LEU A 180 3.54 -7.48 -19.81
N PRO A 181 3.15 -8.74 -20.07
CA PRO A 181 3.16 -9.77 -19.03
C PRO A 181 4.58 -10.24 -18.69
N PHE A 182 4.73 -10.82 -17.52
CA PHE A 182 5.94 -11.52 -17.07
C PHE A 182 6.07 -12.92 -17.68
N ALA A 183 4.98 -13.71 -17.66
CA ALA A 183 4.98 -15.12 -18.02
C ALA A 183 3.91 -15.50 -19.05
N LEU A 184 2.81 -14.75 -19.14
CA LEU A 184 1.81 -14.97 -20.19
C LEU A 184 2.40 -14.66 -21.56
N THR A 185 1.99 -15.42 -22.58
CA THR A 185 2.36 -15.10 -23.97
C THR A 185 1.48 -13.99 -24.53
N ARG A 186 0.21 -13.97 -24.10
CA ARG A 186 -0.81 -12.97 -24.44
C ARG A 186 -1.71 -12.76 -23.24
N ALA A 187 -2.28 -11.56 -23.11
CA ALA A 187 -3.20 -11.25 -22.02
C ALA A 187 -4.45 -12.15 -22.01
N ASP A 188 -4.91 -12.60 -23.18
CA ASP A 188 -6.10 -13.44 -23.33
C ASP A 188 -5.84 -14.94 -23.34
N GLU A 189 -4.61 -15.37 -23.01
CA GLU A 189 -4.20 -16.78 -23.05
C GLU A 189 -5.13 -17.69 -22.23
N PHE A 190 -5.62 -17.19 -21.10
CA PHE A 190 -6.54 -17.91 -20.21
C PHE A 190 -7.91 -17.25 -20.11
N ARG A 191 -8.34 -16.49 -21.13
CA ARG A 191 -9.64 -15.82 -21.12
C ARG A 191 -10.75 -16.84 -20.85
N PRO A 192 -11.60 -16.61 -19.84
CA PRO A 192 -12.70 -17.52 -19.51
C PRO A 192 -13.78 -17.50 -20.60
N PRO A 193 -14.71 -18.48 -20.65
CA PRO A 193 -15.86 -18.42 -21.55
C PRO A 193 -16.72 -17.17 -21.27
N PRO A 194 -17.61 -16.77 -22.19
CA PRO A 194 -18.51 -15.64 -21.96
C PRO A 194 -19.35 -15.81 -20.69
N PRO A 195 -19.61 -14.73 -19.94
CA PRO A 195 -20.47 -14.79 -18.77
C PRO A 195 -21.92 -15.09 -19.17
N PRO A 196 -22.76 -15.56 -18.22
CA PRO A 196 -24.16 -15.87 -18.52
C PRO A 196 -24.92 -14.66 -19.06
N ALA A 197 -25.66 -14.85 -20.16
CA ALA A 197 -26.40 -13.77 -20.80
C ALA A 197 -27.75 -13.49 -20.09
N PRO A 198 -28.25 -12.24 -20.10
CA PRO A 198 -29.59 -11.91 -19.63
C PRO A 198 -30.67 -12.79 -20.27
N GLY A 199 -31.65 -13.21 -19.46
CA GLY A 199 -32.75 -14.07 -19.89
C GLY A 199 -32.44 -15.57 -19.87
N THR A 200 -31.20 -15.98 -19.60
CA THR A 200 -30.87 -17.40 -19.39
C THR A 200 -31.25 -17.87 -17.97
N PRO A 201 -31.50 -19.18 -17.74
CA PRO A 201 -31.74 -19.70 -16.38
C PRO A 201 -30.60 -19.39 -15.41
N GLU A 202 -29.36 -19.43 -15.90
CA GLU A 202 -28.18 -19.12 -15.09
C GLU A 202 -28.11 -17.63 -14.70
N TRP A 203 -28.60 -16.73 -15.56
CA TRP A 203 -28.75 -15.31 -15.23
C TRP A 203 -29.77 -15.06 -14.12
N ALA A 204 -30.91 -15.74 -14.16
CA ALA A 204 -31.89 -15.65 -13.06
C ALA A 204 -31.31 -16.23 -11.76
N ARG A 205 -30.64 -17.38 -11.85
CA ARG A 205 -30.04 -18.07 -10.70
C ARG A 205 -29.02 -17.20 -9.96
N GLN A 206 -28.13 -16.51 -10.67
CA GLN A 206 -27.11 -15.67 -10.02
C GLN A 206 -27.69 -14.42 -9.35
N ILE A 207 -28.77 -13.84 -9.89
CA ILE A 207 -29.52 -12.75 -9.24
C ILE A 207 -30.14 -13.26 -7.93
N ASP A 208 -30.84 -14.40 -7.97
CA ASP A 208 -31.47 -14.98 -6.79
C ASP A 208 -30.45 -15.32 -5.70
N LEU A 209 -29.30 -15.89 -6.08
CA LEU A 209 -28.23 -16.22 -5.13
C LEU A 209 -27.66 -14.97 -4.46
N LEU A 210 -27.50 -13.88 -5.21
CA LEU A 210 -26.99 -12.63 -4.67
C LEU A 210 -27.98 -11.98 -3.69
N ILE A 211 -29.26 -11.92 -4.05
CA ILE A 211 -30.31 -11.39 -3.17
C ILE A 211 -30.39 -12.22 -1.88
N LYS A 212 -30.37 -13.56 -2.00
CA LYS A 212 -30.34 -14.46 -0.84
C LYS A 212 -29.09 -14.27 0.02
N ALA A 213 -27.91 -14.11 -0.60
CA ALA A 213 -26.68 -13.85 0.13
C ALA A 213 -26.75 -12.52 0.88
N SER A 214 -27.29 -11.47 0.26
CA SER A 214 -27.51 -10.17 0.90
C SER A 214 -28.49 -10.27 2.08
N ALA A 215 -29.59 -11.01 1.93
CA ALA A 215 -30.57 -11.24 3.00
C ALA A 215 -30.02 -12.05 4.17
N GLY A 216 -29.01 -12.90 3.92
CA GLY A 216 -28.43 -13.82 4.90
C GLY A 216 -27.13 -13.35 5.54
N LEU A 217 -26.71 -12.09 5.35
CA LEU A 217 -25.41 -11.60 5.80
C LEU A 217 -25.22 -11.70 7.32
N THR A 218 -24.30 -12.56 7.73
CA THR A 218 -23.84 -12.68 9.12
C THR A 218 -22.67 -11.74 9.41
N ASP A 219 -22.40 -11.48 10.69
CA ASP A 219 -21.23 -10.68 11.11
C ASP A 219 -19.91 -11.29 10.62
N ALA A 220 -19.82 -12.63 10.54
CA ALA A 220 -18.66 -13.30 9.99
C ALA A 220 -18.49 -13.08 8.48
N GLN A 221 -19.57 -13.09 7.72
CA GLN A 221 -19.54 -12.83 6.27
C GLN A 221 -19.24 -11.36 5.95
N LYS A 222 -19.78 -10.44 6.77
CA LYS A 222 -19.46 -9.00 6.73
C LYS A 222 -17.98 -8.76 7.05
N ALA A 223 -17.49 -9.33 8.15
CA ALA A 223 -16.09 -9.27 8.53
C ALA A 223 -15.17 -9.83 7.43
N ALA A 224 -15.53 -10.93 6.78
CA ALA A 224 -14.78 -11.47 5.65
C ALA A 224 -14.83 -10.55 4.41
N ALA A 225 -15.99 -9.94 4.11
CA ALA A 225 -16.13 -8.95 3.04
C ALA A 225 -15.19 -7.75 3.26
N GLU A 226 -15.14 -7.21 4.47
CA GLU A 226 -14.26 -6.09 4.81
C GLU A 226 -12.78 -6.49 4.91
N TYR A 227 -12.46 -7.66 5.48
CA TYR A 227 -11.07 -8.14 5.57
C TYR A 227 -10.41 -8.27 4.20
N TRP A 228 -11.15 -8.82 3.22
CA TRP A 228 -10.64 -9.00 1.85
C TRP A 228 -10.84 -7.76 0.96
N ALA A 229 -11.49 -6.70 1.43
CA ALA A 229 -11.45 -5.35 0.84
C ALA A 229 -10.98 -4.34 1.91
N PRO A 230 -9.74 -4.49 2.40
CA PRO A 230 -9.27 -3.66 3.49
C PRO A 230 -9.31 -2.18 3.08
N TRP A 231 -9.91 -1.35 3.92
CA TRP A 231 -10.04 0.08 3.69
C TRP A 231 -8.64 0.70 3.54
N GLY A 232 -8.38 1.34 2.39
CA GLY A 232 -7.08 1.96 2.10
C GLY A 232 -5.98 1.01 1.64
N SER A 233 -6.29 -0.22 1.21
CA SER A 233 -5.30 -1.12 0.60
C SER A 233 -5.83 -1.86 -0.62
N SER A 234 -5.00 -1.98 -1.66
CA SER A 234 -5.36 -2.74 -2.85
C SER A 234 -5.10 -4.24 -2.63
N PRO A 235 -5.66 -5.15 -3.46
CA PRO A 235 -5.51 -6.59 -3.23
C PRO A 235 -4.03 -7.04 -3.21
N ALA A 236 -3.17 -6.46 -4.04
CA ALA A 236 -1.78 -6.89 -4.16
C ALA A 236 -0.94 -6.63 -2.88
N PRO A 237 -0.89 -5.41 -2.31
CA PRO A 237 -0.28 -5.15 -1.00
C PRO A 237 -0.79 -6.07 0.11
N HIS A 238 -2.11 -6.28 0.21
CA HIS A 238 -2.68 -7.18 1.24
C HIS A 238 -2.17 -8.62 1.09
N LEU A 239 -2.08 -9.16 -0.12
CA LEU A 239 -1.52 -10.50 -0.36
C LEU A 239 -0.02 -10.58 0.02
N LEU A 240 0.73 -9.49 -0.11
CA LEU A 240 2.12 -9.45 0.36
C LEU A 240 2.24 -9.39 1.87
N GLU A 241 1.31 -8.77 2.58
CA GLU A 241 1.26 -8.83 4.04
C GLU A 241 1.06 -10.28 4.52
N ILE A 242 0.19 -11.04 3.86
CA ILE A 242 0.01 -12.48 4.13
C ILE A 242 1.26 -13.27 3.76
N THR A 243 1.94 -12.92 2.67
CA THR A 243 3.21 -13.55 2.26
C THR A 243 4.31 -13.30 3.29
N LYS A 244 4.40 -12.08 3.84
CA LYS A 244 5.32 -11.74 4.94
C LYS A 244 4.96 -12.47 6.22
N PHE A 245 3.68 -12.58 6.56
CA PHE A 245 3.23 -13.40 7.69
C PHE A 245 3.75 -14.83 7.54
N PHE A 246 3.50 -15.46 6.39
CA PHE A 246 3.97 -16.82 6.13
C PHE A 246 5.50 -16.94 6.24
N SER A 247 6.24 -16.03 5.60
CA SER A 247 7.70 -15.98 5.63
C SER A 247 8.25 -15.92 7.06
N ASN A 248 7.71 -15.00 7.88
CA ASN A 248 8.10 -14.83 9.27
C ASN A 248 7.72 -16.04 10.14
N SER A 249 6.56 -16.66 9.91
CA SER A 249 6.12 -17.84 10.66
C SER A 249 6.89 -19.12 10.33
N HIS A 250 7.62 -19.14 9.21
CA HIS A 250 8.38 -20.30 8.73
C HIS A 250 9.89 -20.02 8.64
N ASP A 251 10.36 -18.92 9.22
CA ASP A 251 11.77 -18.51 9.29
C ASP A 251 12.48 -18.53 7.92
N LEU A 252 11.80 -18.10 6.84
CA LEU A 252 12.40 -18.05 5.51
C LEU A 252 13.61 -17.10 5.48
N ARG A 253 14.64 -17.50 4.74
CA ARG A 253 15.87 -16.71 4.59
C ARG A 253 15.80 -15.79 3.38
N LEU A 254 16.73 -14.84 3.32
CA LEU A 254 16.85 -13.87 2.23
C LEU A 254 16.74 -14.50 0.83
N ASP A 255 17.49 -15.59 0.57
CA ASP A 255 17.51 -16.24 -0.74
C ASP A 255 16.17 -16.94 -1.08
N GLU A 256 15.41 -17.37 -0.07
CA GLU A 256 14.08 -17.99 -0.24
C GLU A 256 13.03 -16.91 -0.44
N ASP A 257 13.04 -15.88 0.40
CA ASP A 257 12.11 -14.76 0.33
C ASP A 257 12.21 -14.00 -0.99
N VAL A 258 13.41 -13.69 -1.47
CA VAL A 258 13.56 -12.91 -2.71
C VAL A 258 12.98 -13.67 -3.90
N LYS A 259 13.11 -15.01 -3.93
CA LYS A 259 12.48 -15.87 -4.94
C LYS A 259 10.97 -15.92 -4.78
N LEU A 260 10.48 -16.08 -3.54
CA LEU A 260 9.06 -16.16 -3.23
C LEU A 260 8.32 -14.88 -3.63
N PHE A 261 8.79 -13.73 -3.14
CA PHE A 261 8.19 -12.43 -3.43
C PHE A 261 8.27 -12.08 -4.91
N PHE A 262 9.37 -12.42 -5.59
CA PHE A 262 9.48 -12.26 -7.04
C PHE A 262 8.43 -13.06 -7.81
N ALA A 263 8.27 -14.34 -7.49
CA ALA A 263 7.29 -15.20 -8.15
C ALA A 263 5.85 -14.74 -7.87
N VAL A 264 5.56 -14.42 -6.59
CA VAL A 264 4.23 -13.97 -6.15
C VAL A 264 3.83 -12.67 -6.83
N THR A 265 4.67 -11.64 -6.77
CA THR A 265 4.32 -10.31 -7.30
C THR A 265 4.14 -10.32 -8.81
N ASN A 266 4.97 -11.07 -9.54
CA ASN A 266 4.81 -11.22 -10.97
C ASN A 266 3.58 -12.06 -11.37
N ALA A 267 3.19 -13.07 -10.56
CA ALA A 267 1.94 -13.78 -10.78
C ALA A 267 0.70 -12.90 -10.57
N ILE A 268 0.74 -12.03 -9.56
CA ILE A 268 -0.32 -11.04 -9.31
C ILE A 268 -0.39 -10.01 -10.45
N LEU A 269 0.77 -9.55 -10.95
CA LEU A 269 0.83 -8.68 -12.13
C LEU A 269 0.17 -9.35 -13.35
N ASP A 270 0.56 -10.57 -13.70
CA ASP A 270 -0.02 -11.28 -14.84
C ASP A 270 -1.52 -11.56 -14.64
N ALA A 271 -1.96 -11.84 -13.41
CA ALA A 271 -3.37 -12.03 -13.10
C ALA A 271 -4.16 -10.73 -13.29
N SER A 272 -3.55 -9.57 -12.99
CA SER A 272 -4.13 -8.26 -13.26
C SER A 272 -4.35 -8.02 -14.75
N ILE A 273 -3.37 -8.41 -15.58
CA ILE A 273 -3.41 -8.25 -17.04
C ILE A 273 -4.52 -9.11 -17.62
N ALA A 274 -4.51 -10.42 -17.34
CA ALA A 274 -5.51 -11.35 -17.86
C ALA A 274 -6.94 -11.05 -17.37
N THR A 275 -7.08 -10.55 -16.14
CA THR A 275 -8.39 -10.19 -15.61
C THR A 275 -8.94 -8.92 -16.25
N TRP A 276 -8.13 -7.88 -16.40
CA TRP A 276 -8.58 -6.64 -17.03
C TRP A 276 -8.87 -6.80 -18.52
N GLU A 277 -8.09 -7.65 -19.20
CA GLU A 277 -8.37 -8.08 -20.56
C GLU A 277 -9.81 -8.62 -20.68
N GLY A 278 -10.17 -9.62 -19.87
CA GLY A 278 -11.52 -10.17 -19.87
C GLY A 278 -12.60 -9.16 -19.48
N LYS A 279 -12.34 -8.30 -18.48
CA LYS A 279 -13.28 -7.27 -18.02
C LYS A 279 -13.71 -6.33 -19.14
N TYR A 280 -12.76 -5.81 -19.90
CA TYR A 280 -13.06 -4.82 -20.95
C TYR A 280 -13.48 -5.47 -22.27
N VAL A 281 -13.15 -6.75 -22.51
CA VAL A 281 -13.71 -7.53 -23.62
C VAL A 281 -15.19 -7.85 -23.39
N TYR A 282 -15.54 -8.35 -22.21
CA TYR A 282 -16.92 -8.74 -21.92
C TYR A 282 -17.81 -7.57 -21.50
N ASP A 283 -17.21 -6.52 -20.93
CA ASP A 283 -17.91 -5.29 -20.53
C ASP A 283 -19.13 -5.59 -19.64
N TYR A 284 -19.00 -6.60 -18.77
CA TYR A 284 -20.12 -7.24 -18.11
C TYR A 284 -20.65 -6.42 -16.92
N VAL A 285 -21.98 -6.36 -16.83
CA VAL A 285 -22.75 -5.59 -15.84
C VAL A 285 -22.47 -5.99 -14.39
N ARG A 286 -22.51 -5.01 -13.49
CA ARG A 286 -22.39 -5.22 -12.03
C ARG A 286 -23.73 -5.60 -11.40
N PRO A 287 -23.73 -6.32 -10.26
CA PRO A 287 -24.96 -6.77 -9.64
C PRO A 287 -25.97 -5.67 -9.30
N ILE A 288 -25.51 -4.54 -8.77
CA ILE A 288 -26.38 -3.39 -8.46
C ILE A 288 -27.19 -2.92 -9.67
N THR A 289 -26.57 -2.84 -10.85
CA THR A 289 -27.25 -2.42 -12.08
C THR A 289 -28.30 -3.44 -12.53
N ALA A 290 -28.00 -4.73 -12.41
CA ALA A 290 -28.89 -5.80 -12.84
C ALA A 290 -30.06 -6.02 -11.86
N VAL A 291 -29.81 -6.00 -10.55
CA VAL A 291 -30.84 -6.12 -9.51
C VAL A 291 -31.79 -4.92 -9.58
N ARG A 292 -31.29 -3.69 -9.72
CA ARG A 292 -32.15 -2.50 -9.83
C ARG A 292 -33.05 -2.49 -11.07
N ARG A 293 -32.70 -3.21 -12.13
CA ARG A 293 -33.55 -3.38 -13.32
C ARG A 293 -34.79 -4.24 -13.07
N LEU A 294 -34.87 -4.96 -11.95
CA LEU A 294 -36.10 -5.65 -11.55
C LEU A 294 -37.21 -4.67 -11.09
N GLY A 295 -36.88 -3.37 -10.94
CA GLY A 295 -37.85 -2.31 -10.67
C GLY A 295 -38.53 -2.47 -9.32
N ASP A 296 -39.86 -2.42 -9.33
CA ASP A 296 -40.70 -2.45 -8.12
C ASP A 296 -40.85 -3.85 -7.49
N GLN A 297 -40.20 -4.88 -8.07
CA GLN A 297 -40.20 -6.21 -7.48
C GLN A 297 -39.68 -6.15 -6.04
N ARG A 298 -40.48 -6.64 -5.09
CA ARG A 298 -40.12 -6.74 -3.69
C ARG A 298 -39.05 -7.79 -3.47
N ILE A 299 -37.96 -7.41 -2.81
CA ILE A 299 -36.88 -8.31 -2.41
C ILE A 299 -36.61 -8.14 -0.92
N THR A 300 -36.22 -9.23 -0.25
CA THR A 300 -35.63 -9.17 1.10
C THR A 300 -34.12 -9.16 0.94
N ALA A 301 -33.44 -8.14 1.46
CA ALA A 301 -32.00 -8.00 1.33
C ALA A 301 -31.44 -7.10 2.44
N TRP A 302 -30.12 -7.07 2.58
CA TRP A 302 -29.46 -6.07 3.44
C TRP A 302 -29.63 -4.67 2.83
N HIS A 303 -29.96 -3.70 3.69
CA HIS A 303 -30.01 -2.28 3.38
C HIS A 303 -29.03 -1.52 4.28
N PRO A 304 -28.28 -0.54 3.74
CA PRO A 304 -27.35 0.29 4.52
C PRO A 304 -28.07 1.21 5.53
N ARG A 305 -27.47 1.47 6.70
CA ARG A 305 -27.98 2.48 7.67
C ARG A 305 -27.96 3.89 7.10
N SER A 306 -26.88 4.14 6.38
CA SER A 306 -26.53 5.33 5.64
C SER A 306 -25.60 4.84 4.54
N LEU A 307 -25.63 5.43 3.35
CA LEU A 307 -24.69 5.05 2.29
C LEU A 307 -23.26 5.24 2.83
N PRO A 308 -22.48 4.15 3.03
CA PRO A 308 -21.09 4.30 3.39
C PRO A 308 -20.39 5.06 2.27
N THR A 309 -19.50 5.98 2.62
CA THR A 309 -18.71 6.69 1.65
C THR A 309 -17.78 5.75 0.91
N ALA A 310 -18.20 5.37 -0.28
CA ALA A 310 -17.42 4.64 -1.26
C ALA A 310 -16.26 5.46 -1.85
N PHE A 311 -16.27 6.80 -1.73
CA PHE A 311 -15.44 7.68 -2.58
C PHE A 311 -14.60 8.73 -1.86
N ALA A 312 -14.42 8.63 -0.54
CA ALA A 312 -13.41 9.41 0.18
C ALA A 312 -13.06 8.71 1.50
N TYR A 313 -11.92 8.03 1.54
CA TYR A 313 -11.36 7.38 2.74
C TYR A 313 -10.89 8.38 3.82
N SER A 314 -11.49 9.58 3.90
CA SER A 314 -11.19 10.57 4.93
C SER A 314 -12.40 11.32 5.49
N THR A 315 -13.64 11.07 5.04
CA THR A 315 -14.84 11.62 5.71
C THR A 315 -16.12 10.90 5.29
N PRO A 316 -17.04 10.57 6.23
CA PRO A 316 -18.40 10.17 5.89
C PRO A 316 -19.16 11.33 5.25
N LEU A 317 -19.31 11.31 3.93
CA LEU A 317 -20.32 12.06 3.20
C LEU A 317 -21.65 11.35 3.39
N THR A 318 -22.44 11.82 4.36
CA THR A 318 -23.83 11.40 4.50
C THR A 318 -24.67 12.01 3.38
N ARG A 319 -25.63 11.25 2.84
CA ARG A 319 -26.62 11.75 1.89
C ARG A 319 -27.64 12.62 2.64
N GLY A 320 -27.26 13.85 2.95
CA GLY A 320 -28.11 14.81 3.66
C GLY A 320 -28.45 14.40 5.10
N LYS A 321 -29.06 15.33 5.85
CA LYS A 321 -29.43 15.13 7.26
C LYS A 321 -30.55 14.09 7.47
N ASP A 322 -31.25 13.69 6.41
CA ASP A 322 -32.47 12.87 6.50
C ASP A 322 -32.24 11.35 6.34
N ALA A 323 -31.06 10.91 5.87
CA ALA A 323 -30.71 9.49 5.75
C ALA A 323 -30.33 8.83 7.10
N ALA A 324 -30.27 9.59 8.19
CA ALA A 324 -29.79 9.13 9.51
C ALA A 324 -30.81 8.29 10.31
N ALA A 325 -32.01 8.04 9.78
CA ALA A 325 -33.15 7.54 10.58
C ALA A 325 -33.42 6.02 10.50
N ALA A 326 -32.90 5.28 9.51
CA ALA A 326 -33.16 3.83 9.38
C ALA A 326 -31.94 2.99 9.81
N PRO A 327 -32.06 2.00 10.71
CA PRO A 327 -30.95 1.11 11.06
C PRO A 327 -30.49 0.27 9.85
N ALA A 328 -29.18 0.01 9.72
CA ALA A 328 -28.67 -1.00 8.78
C ALA A 328 -29.28 -2.35 9.17
N GLY A 329 -29.62 -3.17 8.18
CA GLY A 329 -30.15 -4.50 8.46
C GLY A 329 -30.86 -5.12 7.29
N VAL A 330 -31.37 -6.32 7.52
CA VAL A 330 -32.15 -7.05 6.53
C VAL A 330 -33.59 -6.57 6.59
N GLY A 331 -34.13 -6.19 5.44
CA GLY A 331 -35.50 -5.74 5.30
C GLY A 331 -36.02 -5.98 3.89
N GLU A 332 -37.33 -5.85 3.73
CA GLU A 332 -37.90 -5.83 2.39
C GLU A 332 -37.72 -4.44 1.75
N MET A 333 -37.33 -4.38 0.48
CA MET A 333 -37.28 -3.15 -0.34
C MET A 333 -37.69 -3.41 -1.80
N PRO A 334 -38.03 -2.39 -2.61
CA PRO A 334 -38.09 -2.55 -4.06
C PRO A 334 -36.68 -2.80 -4.57
N ALA A 335 -36.51 -3.70 -5.55
CA ALA A 335 -35.19 -4.02 -6.08
C ALA A 335 -34.46 -2.80 -6.66
N SER A 336 -35.19 -1.80 -7.17
CA SER A 336 -34.67 -0.50 -7.61
C SER A 336 -33.93 0.30 -6.53
N GLU A 337 -34.20 0.04 -5.25
CA GLU A 337 -33.55 0.69 -4.11
C GLU A 337 -32.35 -0.10 -3.57
N TRP A 338 -32.17 -1.36 -4.00
CA TRP A 338 -31.13 -2.24 -3.46
C TRP A 338 -29.72 -1.67 -3.62
N GLU A 339 -28.89 -1.93 -2.62
CA GLU A 339 -27.47 -1.62 -2.62
C GLU A 339 -26.61 -2.77 -2.07
N PRO A 340 -25.41 -2.97 -2.65
CA PRO A 340 -24.47 -3.95 -2.14
C PRO A 340 -23.85 -3.51 -0.81
N TYR A 341 -23.39 -4.49 -0.02
CA TYR A 341 -22.73 -4.24 1.27
C TYR A 341 -21.42 -3.46 1.10
N LEU A 342 -20.61 -3.85 0.11
CA LEU A 342 -19.41 -3.13 -0.28
C LEU A 342 -19.72 -2.16 -1.43
N PRO A 343 -19.03 -1.01 -1.49
CA PRO A 343 -19.13 -0.13 -2.63
C PRO A 343 -18.71 -0.84 -3.92
N THR A 344 -19.49 -0.68 -4.99
CA THR A 344 -19.18 -1.33 -6.27
C THR A 344 -18.00 -0.63 -6.94
N PRO A 345 -16.92 -1.34 -7.32
CA PRO A 345 -15.77 -0.73 -7.98
C PRO A 345 -16.05 -0.23 -9.40
N SER A 346 -15.27 0.76 -9.84
CA SER A 346 -15.41 1.49 -11.12
C SER A 346 -14.86 0.76 -12.36
N PHE A 347 -15.21 -0.52 -12.51
CA PHE A 347 -14.82 -1.35 -13.66
C PHE A 347 -15.80 -2.51 -13.86
N PRO A 348 -15.85 -3.12 -15.06
CA PRO A 348 -16.73 -4.26 -15.38
C PRO A 348 -16.58 -5.45 -14.41
N ALA A 349 -17.65 -6.25 -14.30
CA ALA A 349 -17.74 -7.30 -13.30
C ALA A 349 -16.88 -8.53 -13.62
N TYR A 350 -17.00 -9.09 -14.84
CA TYR A 350 -16.48 -10.41 -15.16
C TYR A 350 -15.06 -10.39 -15.75
N VAL A 351 -14.07 -11.11 -15.21
CA VAL A 351 -14.10 -11.92 -13.96
C VAL A 351 -13.69 -11.10 -12.73
N SER A 352 -13.89 -11.66 -11.54
CA SER A 352 -13.52 -11.02 -10.28
C SER A 352 -11.99 -10.89 -10.16
N GLY A 353 -11.50 -9.65 -9.97
CA GLY A 353 -10.09 -9.35 -9.76
C GLY A 353 -9.54 -9.97 -8.48
N HIS A 354 -10.27 -9.87 -7.36
CA HIS A 354 -9.85 -10.49 -6.11
C HIS A 354 -9.75 -12.01 -6.24
N SER A 355 -10.72 -12.64 -6.90
CA SER A 355 -10.72 -14.09 -7.12
C SER A 355 -9.51 -14.53 -7.96
N ALA A 356 -9.20 -13.79 -9.03
CA ALA A 356 -8.06 -14.11 -9.89
C ALA A 356 -6.70 -13.85 -9.21
N PHE A 357 -6.55 -12.70 -8.52
CA PHE A 357 -5.27 -12.30 -7.94
C PHE A 357 -4.91 -13.23 -6.77
N THR A 358 -5.87 -13.47 -5.88
CA THR A 358 -5.65 -14.36 -4.72
C THR A 358 -5.48 -15.80 -5.17
N ALA A 359 -6.17 -16.27 -6.22
CA ALA A 359 -5.94 -17.63 -6.73
C ALA A 359 -4.57 -17.79 -7.41
N ALA A 360 -4.08 -16.77 -8.13
CA ALA A 360 -2.73 -16.78 -8.70
C ALA A 360 -1.67 -16.78 -7.59
N TRP A 361 -1.84 -15.91 -6.59
CA TRP A 361 -1.01 -15.87 -5.39
C TRP A 361 -0.99 -17.22 -4.67
N ALA A 362 -2.17 -17.77 -4.34
CA ALA A 362 -2.28 -19.02 -3.61
C ALA A 362 -1.60 -20.17 -4.35
N ARG A 363 -1.78 -20.24 -5.68
CA ARG A 363 -1.13 -21.27 -6.50
C ARG A 363 0.39 -21.15 -6.48
N VAL A 364 0.94 -19.94 -6.54
CA VAL A 364 2.40 -19.74 -6.41
C VAL A 364 2.87 -20.12 -5.02
N MET A 365 2.17 -19.69 -3.97
CA MET A 365 2.54 -20.03 -2.59
C MET A 365 2.57 -21.55 -2.38
N GLU A 366 1.52 -22.27 -2.79
CA GLU A 366 1.47 -23.74 -2.71
C GLU A 366 2.64 -24.41 -3.42
N LEU A 367 2.95 -23.96 -4.63
CA LEU A 367 4.04 -24.54 -5.43
C LEU A 367 5.42 -24.21 -4.87
N ALA A 368 5.60 -23.00 -4.36
CA ALA A 368 6.88 -22.51 -3.83
C ALA A 368 7.21 -23.10 -2.46
N THR A 369 6.20 -23.37 -1.64
CA THR A 369 6.38 -23.90 -0.27
C THR A 369 6.26 -25.41 -0.20
N GLY A 370 5.89 -26.08 -1.30
CA GLY A 370 5.63 -27.52 -1.29
C GLY A 370 4.33 -27.90 -0.58
N GLY A 371 3.36 -26.99 -0.53
CA GLY A 371 2.04 -27.20 0.05
C GLY A 371 1.99 -27.08 1.58
N VAL A 372 2.95 -26.38 2.18
CA VAL A 372 2.90 -26.06 3.62
C VAL A 372 1.65 -25.22 3.92
N ASP A 373 1.01 -25.50 5.05
CA ASP A 373 -0.20 -24.81 5.50
C ASP A 373 0.07 -23.32 5.77
N LEU A 374 -0.95 -22.48 5.50
CA LEU A 374 -0.90 -21.05 5.79
C LEU A 374 -1.12 -20.78 7.29
N ASP A 375 -2.07 -21.51 7.89
CA ASP A 375 -2.47 -21.41 9.29
C ASP A 375 -2.66 -19.97 9.81
N LEU A 376 -3.29 -19.12 9.00
CA LEU A 376 -3.54 -17.72 9.32
C LEU A 376 -4.88 -17.57 10.06
N ARG A 377 -4.86 -16.86 11.19
CA ARG A 377 -6.07 -16.37 11.86
C ARG A 377 -6.10 -14.86 11.87
N ALA A 378 -7.20 -14.27 11.43
CA ALA A 378 -7.46 -12.83 11.48
C ALA A 378 -8.64 -12.54 12.39
N ARG A 379 -8.43 -11.75 13.45
CA ARG A 379 -9.49 -11.39 14.41
C ARG A 379 -10.07 -10.02 14.08
N VAL A 380 -11.34 -9.94 13.69
CA VAL A 380 -12.04 -8.70 13.34
C VAL A 380 -12.91 -8.24 14.50
N HIS A 381 -12.73 -6.99 14.91
CA HIS A 381 -13.44 -6.39 16.07
C HIS A 381 -14.53 -5.41 15.65
N HIS A 382 -14.38 -4.78 14.49
CA HIS A 382 -15.23 -3.68 14.02
C HIS A 382 -15.71 -3.91 12.59
N LEU A 383 -16.94 -3.52 12.29
CA LEU A 383 -17.48 -3.46 10.92
C LEU A 383 -17.62 -2.00 10.47
N PHE A 384 -16.81 -1.57 9.51
CA PHE A 384 -16.78 -0.19 9.04
C PHE A 384 -18.01 0.16 8.23
N VAL A 385 -18.56 -0.75 7.45
CA VAL A 385 -19.77 -0.46 6.66
C VAL A 385 -20.94 -0.09 7.58
N GLU A 386 -21.06 -0.79 8.71
CA GLU A 386 -22.14 -0.58 9.68
C GLU A 386 -21.75 0.40 10.80
N GLN A 387 -20.50 0.88 10.82
CA GLN A 387 -19.92 1.77 11.83
C GLN A 387 -20.22 1.29 13.25
N ARG A 388 -19.96 0.00 13.51
CA ARG A 388 -20.24 -0.62 14.81
C ARG A 388 -19.15 -1.60 15.23
N GLU A 389 -18.95 -1.66 16.55
CA GLU A 389 -18.21 -2.73 17.19
C GLU A 389 -19.02 -4.03 17.18
N LEU A 390 -18.32 -5.15 17.04
CA LEU A 390 -18.88 -6.47 17.23
C LEU A 390 -18.95 -6.77 18.73
N ALA A 391 -20.07 -7.34 19.18
CA ALA A 391 -20.24 -7.72 20.59
C ALA A 391 -19.20 -8.77 21.02
N GLU A 392 -18.86 -9.68 20.10
CA GLU A 392 -17.72 -10.59 20.21
C GLU A 392 -16.90 -10.52 18.92
N PRO A 393 -15.56 -10.44 18.99
CA PRO A 393 -14.74 -10.39 17.79
C PRO A 393 -14.90 -11.66 16.94
N VAL A 394 -15.05 -11.49 15.63
CA VAL A 394 -15.07 -12.60 14.67
C VAL A 394 -13.65 -13.07 14.41
N THR A 395 -13.39 -14.37 14.49
CA THR A 395 -12.12 -14.95 14.04
C THR A 395 -12.29 -15.59 12.67
N LEU A 396 -11.60 -15.05 11.67
CA LEU A 396 -11.48 -15.64 10.35
C LEU A 396 -10.27 -16.59 10.35
N SER A 397 -10.42 -17.79 9.80
CA SER A 397 -9.37 -18.82 9.81
C SER A 397 -9.11 -19.32 8.40
N TYR A 398 -7.83 -19.35 8.03
CA TYR A 398 -7.35 -19.76 6.71
C TYR A 398 -6.26 -20.83 6.86
N PRO A 399 -6.64 -22.12 6.97
CA PRO A 399 -5.68 -23.21 7.14
C PRO A 399 -4.72 -23.35 5.96
N SER A 400 -5.18 -23.08 4.73
CA SER A 400 -4.37 -23.21 3.50
C SER A 400 -4.46 -21.98 2.60
N PHE A 401 -3.49 -21.81 1.70
CA PHE A 401 -3.54 -20.76 0.67
C PHE A 401 -4.79 -20.87 -0.21
N ALA A 402 -5.18 -22.09 -0.62
CA ALA A 402 -6.43 -22.33 -1.31
C ALA A 402 -7.66 -21.86 -0.52
N SER A 403 -7.71 -22.11 0.80
CA SER A 403 -8.84 -21.65 1.64
C SER A 403 -8.90 -20.13 1.75
N ALA A 404 -7.75 -19.45 1.77
CA ALA A 404 -7.67 -17.99 1.73
C ALA A 404 -8.17 -17.45 0.38
N ALA A 405 -7.79 -18.09 -0.74
CA ALA A 405 -8.28 -17.73 -2.07
C ALA A 405 -9.80 -17.91 -2.22
N GLU A 406 -10.34 -19.02 -1.72
CA GLU A 406 -11.78 -19.27 -1.74
C GLU A 406 -12.53 -18.23 -0.91
N ALA A 407 -12.06 -17.93 0.31
CA ALA A 407 -12.65 -16.91 1.16
C ALA A 407 -12.57 -15.51 0.53
N SER A 408 -11.44 -15.17 -0.10
CA SER A 408 -11.28 -13.92 -0.85
C SER A 408 -12.30 -13.80 -1.98
N GLY A 409 -12.53 -14.88 -2.72
CA GLY A 409 -13.55 -14.95 -3.75
C GLY A 409 -14.98 -14.79 -3.23
N MET A 410 -15.35 -15.60 -2.23
CA MET A 410 -16.68 -15.59 -1.62
C MET A 410 -17.03 -14.27 -0.95
N SER A 411 -16.03 -13.61 -0.36
CA SER A 411 -16.21 -12.30 0.26
C SER A 411 -16.70 -11.23 -0.72
N ARG A 412 -16.50 -11.40 -2.04
CA ARG A 412 -17.02 -10.49 -3.07
C ARG A 412 -18.52 -10.71 -3.34
N ILE A 413 -18.98 -11.94 -3.12
CA ILE A 413 -20.41 -12.31 -3.19
C ILE A 413 -21.13 -11.77 -1.96
N TRP A 414 -20.57 -11.95 -0.76
CA TRP A 414 -21.10 -11.33 0.47
C TRP A 414 -21.06 -9.81 0.40
N GLY A 415 -20.02 -9.24 -0.20
CA GLY A 415 -19.95 -7.81 -0.50
C GLY A 415 -21.02 -7.33 -1.51
N GLY A 416 -21.69 -8.21 -2.25
CA GLY A 416 -22.72 -7.85 -3.22
C GLY A 416 -22.19 -7.28 -4.55
N ILE A 417 -20.88 -7.34 -4.80
CA ILE A 417 -20.23 -6.61 -5.91
C ILE A 417 -19.82 -7.49 -7.10
N HIS A 418 -19.92 -8.81 -6.96
CA HIS A 418 -19.58 -9.79 -8.00
C HIS A 418 -20.62 -10.91 -8.09
N TRP A 419 -20.70 -11.51 -9.28
CA TRP A 419 -21.53 -12.69 -9.54
C TRP A 419 -20.82 -13.98 -9.10
N PRO A 420 -21.55 -15.06 -8.74
CA PRO A 420 -20.94 -16.38 -8.50
C PRO A 420 -20.05 -16.84 -9.67
N ALA A 421 -20.48 -16.60 -10.91
CA ALA A 421 -19.69 -16.91 -12.11
C ALA A 421 -18.40 -16.08 -12.20
N ASP A 422 -18.41 -14.81 -11.77
CA ASP A 422 -17.20 -13.97 -11.72
C ASP A 422 -16.16 -14.57 -10.78
N ASN A 423 -16.61 -15.12 -9.64
CA ASN A 423 -15.75 -15.75 -8.65
C ASN A 423 -15.15 -17.06 -9.19
N GLU A 424 -16.01 -17.99 -9.60
CA GLU A 424 -15.60 -19.31 -10.09
C GLU A 424 -14.59 -19.20 -11.24
N GLN A 425 -14.92 -18.38 -12.23
CA GLN A 425 -14.11 -18.22 -13.44
C GLN A 425 -12.86 -17.37 -13.16
N GLY A 426 -12.96 -16.40 -12.25
CA GLY A 426 -11.81 -15.63 -11.76
C GLY A 426 -10.78 -16.52 -11.07
N GLN A 427 -11.20 -17.41 -10.17
CA GLN A 427 -10.28 -18.34 -9.53
C GLN A 427 -9.66 -19.33 -10.52
N ALA A 428 -10.46 -19.84 -11.47
CA ALA A 428 -9.96 -20.76 -12.49
C ALA A 428 -8.89 -20.09 -13.38
N LEU A 429 -9.10 -18.84 -13.78
CA LEU A 429 -8.10 -18.03 -14.47
C LEU A 429 -6.86 -17.83 -13.60
N GLY A 430 -7.04 -17.38 -12.35
CA GLY A 430 -5.95 -17.10 -11.42
C GLY A 430 -5.04 -18.30 -11.20
N ARG A 431 -5.59 -19.50 -10.97
CA ARG A 431 -4.80 -20.73 -10.82
C ARG A 431 -3.90 -21.02 -12.03
N LYS A 432 -4.43 -20.87 -13.25
CA LYS A 432 -3.66 -21.08 -14.50
C LYS A 432 -2.55 -20.03 -14.65
N VAL A 433 -2.85 -18.77 -14.36
CA VAL A 433 -1.87 -17.68 -14.39
C VAL A 433 -0.77 -17.91 -13.35
N GLY A 434 -1.12 -18.26 -12.11
CA GLY A 434 -0.16 -18.54 -11.04
C GLY A 434 0.77 -19.70 -11.39
N GLU A 435 0.24 -20.78 -11.97
CA GLU A 435 1.06 -21.90 -12.45
C GLU A 435 2.01 -21.49 -13.59
N ARG A 436 1.54 -20.70 -14.55
CA ARG A 436 2.40 -20.17 -15.63
C ARG A 436 3.49 -19.25 -15.09
N ALA A 437 3.15 -18.35 -14.18
CA ALA A 437 4.10 -17.44 -13.55
C ALA A 437 5.15 -18.20 -12.72
N TRP A 438 4.74 -19.24 -11.98
CA TRP A 438 5.66 -20.10 -11.25
C TRP A 438 6.62 -20.84 -12.17
N GLN A 439 6.11 -21.47 -13.25
CA GLN A 439 6.96 -22.14 -14.24
C GLN A 439 7.99 -21.18 -14.83
N ARG A 440 7.58 -19.94 -15.14
CA ARG A 440 8.49 -18.92 -15.64
C ARG A 440 9.53 -18.49 -14.60
N ALA A 441 9.12 -18.28 -13.34
CA ALA A 441 10.03 -17.95 -12.25
C ALA A 441 11.07 -19.06 -12.02
N GLN A 442 10.65 -20.34 -12.05
CA GLN A 442 11.57 -21.48 -11.96
C GLN A 442 12.63 -21.48 -13.06
N GLN A 443 12.28 -21.10 -14.30
CA GLN A 443 13.28 -21.00 -15.37
C GLN A 443 14.37 -19.97 -15.05
N PHE A 444 14.00 -18.85 -14.42
CA PHE A 444 14.97 -17.85 -13.96
C PHE A 444 15.81 -18.38 -12.80
N PHE A 445 15.20 -19.07 -11.83
CA PHE A 445 15.91 -19.66 -10.69
C PHE A 445 16.90 -20.75 -11.11
N LEU A 446 16.57 -21.52 -12.14
CA LEU A 446 17.37 -22.63 -12.67
C LEU A 446 18.34 -22.20 -13.78
N GLY A 447 18.38 -20.90 -14.14
CA GLY A 447 19.27 -20.41 -15.18
C GLY A 447 18.91 -20.86 -16.60
N THR A 448 17.72 -21.43 -16.81
CA THR A 448 17.27 -21.99 -18.09
C THR A 448 16.45 -21.01 -18.93
N ALA A 449 16.03 -19.89 -18.33
CA ALA A 449 15.35 -18.83 -19.06
C ALA A 449 16.30 -18.09 -20.01
N CYS A 450 15.87 -17.86 -21.24
CA CYS A 450 16.35 -16.73 -22.01
C CYS A 450 15.55 -15.48 -21.58
N PRO A 451 16.20 -14.44 -21.01
CA PRO A 451 15.56 -13.14 -20.81
C PRO A 451 15.06 -12.64 -22.16
N ALA A 452 13.90 -11.96 -22.21
CA ALA A 452 13.35 -11.45 -23.46
C ALA A 452 14.30 -10.40 -24.07
N THR A 453 15.13 -10.84 -25.02
CA THR A 453 15.80 -10.11 -26.10
C THR A 453 16.01 -8.59 -25.93
N ALA A 454 16.89 -8.10 -25.03
CA ALA A 454 17.42 -6.72 -25.14
C ALA A 454 18.72 -6.49 -24.33
N ILE A 455 19.81 -7.07 -24.81
CA ILE A 455 21.19 -6.57 -24.58
C ILE A 455 21.42 -5.16 -25.19
N LEU A 456 20.45 -4.51 -25.84
CA LEU A 456 20.77 -3.50 -26.87
C LEU A 456 20.60 -2.01 -26.51
N ALA A 457 20.16 -1.61 -25.30
CA ALA A 457 20.03 -0.16 -24.97
C ALA A 457 20.45 0.31 -23.56
N ALA A 458 20.32 -0.49 -22.50
CA ALA A 458 20.35 0.03 -21.12
C ALA A 458 21.71 -0.01 -20.39
N LEU A 459 22.76 -0.58 -20.99
CA LEU A 459 24.15 -0.50 -20.46
C LEU A 459 24.88 0.80 -20.86
N ARG A 460 24.16 1.82 -21.34
CA ARG A 460 24.75 3.15 -21.55
C ARG A 460 24.67 3.96 -20.25
N THR A 461 25.76 3.96 -19.50
CA THR A 461 26.05 5.02 -18.52
C THR A 461 26.64 6.27 -19.20
N PRO A 462 26.59 7.46 -18.59
CA PRO A 462 25.80 7.85 -17.41
C PRO A 462 24.77 8.96 -17.75
N PHE A 463 23.58 8.89 -17.16
CA PHE A 463 22.75 10.07 -16.92
C PHE A 463 22.68 10.31 -15.42
N TRP A 464 23.64 11.07 -14.90
CA TRP A 464 23.48 11.86 -13.68
C TRP A 464 24.13 13.22 -13.91
N PHE A 465 23.55 14.24 -13.27
CA PHE A 465 23.83 15.68 -13.35
C PHE A 465 23.18 16.42 -14.53
N ALA A 466 21.93 16.87 -14.30
CA ALA A 466 21.53 18.18 -14.76
C ALA A 466 21.05 18.96 -13.52
N ASP A 467 21.96 19.77 -13.01
CA ASP A 467 21.62 20.93 -12.20
C ASP A 467 20.56 21.76 -12.93
N ASN A 468 19.51 22.12 -12.19
CA ASN A 468 18.86 23.41 -12.42
C ASN A 468 19.16 24.27 -11.19
N GLU A 469 20.38 24.80 -11.14
CA GLU A 469 20.60 26.16 -10.63
C GLU A 469 19.87 27.14 -11.57
N ALA A 470 19.19 28.20 -11.16
CA ALA A 470 19.01 28.84 -9.87
C ALA A 470 17.86 29.87 -9.97
N SER A 471 17.23 30.23 -8.83
CA SER A 471 17.16 31.63 -8.35
C SER A 471 16.45 31.73 -6.97
N ASP A 472 17.22 31.51 -5.89
CA ASP A 472 17.36 32.31 -4.64
C ASP A 472 16.16 32.73 -3.73
N PRO A 473 16.36 33.08 -2.44
CA PRO A 473 16.86 32.33 -1.28
C PRO A 473 15.82 32.25 -0.14
N ALA A 474 15.75 31.10 0.56
CA ALA A 474 15.40 31.07 1.98
C ALA A 474 15.97 29.83 2.67
N ALA A 475 17.11 30.03 3.35
CA ALA A 475 17.67 29.24 4.44
C ALA A 475 17.69 27.69 4.31
N ARG A 476 18.80 27.20 3.75
CA ARG A 476 19.32 25.85 4.00
C ARG A 476 19.57 25.66 5.52
N PHE A 477 19.03 24.60 6.12
CA PHE A 477 19.59 24.01 7.33
C PHE A 477 20.47 22.83 6.92
N ALA A 478 21.77 23.08 6.79
CA ALA A 478 22.78 22.02 6.75
C ALA A 478 24.01 22.53 7.51
N ALA A 479 24.28 21.95 8.67
CA ALA A 479 25.62 21.84 9.24
C ALA A 479 25.57 20.75 10.33
N ASN A 480 26.51 19.82 10.28
CA ASN A 480 26.61 18.62 11.09
C ASN A 480 26.85 18.85 12.61
N ASP A 481 26.64 20.05 13.13
CA ASP A 481 26.97 20.42 14.53
C ASP A 481 25.84 21.14 15.30
N GLY A 482 24.64 21.27 14.71
CA GLY A 482 23.55 22.06 15.31
C GLY A 482 23.76 23.58 15.19
N LEU A 483 22.72 24.36 15.47
CA LEU A 483 22.77 25.82 15.39
C LEU A 483 23.05 26.41 16.79
N ALA A 484 24.17 27.12 16.92
CA ALA A 484 24.66 27.72 18.16
C ALA A 484 24.19 29.17 18.37
N VAL A 485 23.92 29.54 19.61
CA VAL A 485 23.37 30.85 20.02
C VAL A 485 24.15 31.37 21.22
N ASP A 486 24.74 32.55 21.09
CA ASP A 486 25.40 33.23 22.19
C ASP A 486 24.38 34.09 22.95
N LEU A 487 24.31 33.92 24.27
CA LEU A 487 23.38 34.57 25.18
C LEU A 487 24.15 35.52 26.12
N PRO A 488 23.91 36.84 26.06
CA PRO A 488 24.54 37.78 26.97
C PRO A 488 23.96 37.68 28.39
N ALA A 489 24.79 37.97 29.41
CA ALA A 489 24.43 37.96 30.82
C ALA A 489 23.18 38.82 31.10
N GLY A 490 22.18 38.23 31.74
CA GLY A 490 20.90 38.88 32.08
C GLY A 490 19.96 39.12 30.89
N GLY A 491 20.42 38.91 29.65
CA GLY A 491 19.68 39.16 28.42
C GLY A 491 18.77 38.00 28.00
N ALA A 492 17.62 38.35 27.42
CA ALA A 492 16.78 37.42 26.69
C ALA A 492 17.09 37.53 25.19
N GLY A 493 17.45 36.41 24.57
CA GLY A 493 17.60 36.32 23.11
C GLY A 493 16.45 35.53 22.52
N LEU A 494 15.62 36.16 21.69
CA LEU A 494 14.78 35.40 20.75
C LEU A 494 15.72 34.91 19.66
N TRP A 495 15.90 33.59 19.57
CA TRP A 495 16.88 33.01 18.67
C TRP A 495 16.36 32.97 17.23
N ARG A 496 15.09 32.58 17.04
CA ARG A 496 14.42 32.61 15.74
C ARG A 496 12.91 32.45 15.89
N SER A 497 12.16 33.11 15.01
CA SER A 497 10.76 32.79 14.75
C SER A 497 10.57 32.51 13.27
N GLY A 498 9.73 31.53 12.94
CA GLY A 498 9.38 31.16 11.57
C GLY A 498 7.88 30.99 11.48
N SER A 499 7.28 31.58 10.44
CA SER A 499 5.85 31.38 10.14
C SER A 499 5.74 30.35 9.03
N ALA A 500 4.75 29.47 9.12
CA ALA A 500 4.45 28.42 8.17
C ALA A 500 2.95 28.38 7.89
N ASP A 501 2.59 27.88 6.71
CA ASP A 501 1.19 27.73 6.27
C ASP A 501 0.41 26.78 7.20
N ALA A 502 -0.92 26.83 7.13
CA ALA A 502 -1.77 25.99 7.95
C ALA A 502 -1.44 24.50 7.75
N MET A 503 -1.16 23.79 8.84
CA MET A 503 -0.97 22.34 8.80
C MET A 503 -2.33 21.63 8.83
N PRO A 504 -2.44 20.41 8.29
CA PRO A 504 -3.66 19.62 8.39
C PRO A 504 -4.16 19.50 9.85
N ALA A 505 -5.48 19.45 10.04
CA ALA A 505 -6.05 19.35 11.37
C ALA A 505 -5.53 18.11 12.14
N GLY A 506 -5.18 18.28 13.41
CA GLY A 506 -4.69 17.21 14.27
C GLY A 506 -3.63 17.66 15.26
N ASP A 507 -3.17 16.73 16.08
CA ASP A 507 -2.16 16.99 17.11
C ASP A 507 -0.74 16.85 16.54
N TYR A 508 0.16 17.69 17.02
CA TYR A 508 1.56 17.77 16.59
C TYR A 508 2.48 17.93 17.79
N GLU A 509 3.66 17.33 17.73
CA GLU A 509 4.75 17.48 18.70
C GLU A 509 5.95 18.11 17.99
N LEU A 510 6.40 19.24 18.51
CA LEU A 510 7.67 19.83 18.14
C LEU A 510 8.70 19.48 19.22
N ARG A 511 9.74 18.76 18.82
CA ARG A 511 10.84 18.37 19.70
C ARG A 511 12.11 19.11 19.31
N ALA A 512 12.75 19.74 20.29
CA ALA A 512 14.05 20.39 20.13
C ALA A 512 15.06 19.73 21.07
N THR A 513 16.21 19.30 20.54
CA THR A 513 17.33 18.83 21.35
C THR A 513 18.31 19.97 21.52
N ILE A 514 18.51 20.37 22.78
CA ILE A 514 19.18 21.62 23.13
C ILE A 514 20.25 21.37 24.18
N LYS A 515 21.44 21.92 23.98
CA LYS A 515 22.58 21.79 24.89
C LYS A 515 23.10 23.17 25.27
N ALA A 516 23.29 23.42 26.56
CA ALA A 516 24.09 24.56 26.99
C ALA A 516 25.59 24.21 26.90
N GLU A 517 26.40 25.15 26.42
CA GLU A 517 27.86 25.10 26.48
C GLU A 517 28.37 26.05 27.57
N GLY A 518 29.18 25.51 28.48
CA GLY A 518 29.72 26.22 29.64
C GLY A 518 28.96 25.94 30.93
N GLU A 519 29.44 26.46 32.06
CA GLU A 519 28.90 26.20 33.41
C GLU A 519 27.69 27.06 33.80
N VAL A 520 27.11 27.80 32.86
CA VAL A 520 26.07 28.80 33.16
C VAL A 520 24.68 28.24 32.82
N PRO A 521 23.73 28.19 33.77
CA PRO A 521 22.37 27.75 33.48
C PRO A 521 21.66 28.74 32.56
N ALA A 522 20.94 28.21 31.56
CA ALA A 522 20.13 28.98 30.63
C ALA A 522 18.70 28.44 30.61
N THR A 523 17.70 29.32 30.60
CA THR A 523 16.30 28.94 30.41
C THR A 523 15.97 29.01 28.93
N VAL A 524 15.42 27.94 28.37
CA VAL A 524 14.98 27.90 26.97
C VAL A 524 13.48 27.65 26.91
N ALA A 525 12.82 28.38 26.03
CA ALA A 525 11.39 28.30 25.76
C ALA A 525 11.15 27.96 24.28
N LEU A 526 10.32 26.96 24.04
CA LEU A 526 9.74 26.62 22.76
C LEU A 526 8.29 27.09 22.76
N ALA A 527 7.85 27.77 21.71
CA ALA A 527 6.49 28.26 21.57
C ALA A 527 5.94 28.01 20.16
N VAL A 528 4.66 27.69 20.08
CA VAL A 528 3.89 27.60 18.84
C VAL A 528 2.66 28.48 18.96
N GLU A 529 2.44 29.33 17.97
CA GLU A 529 1.32 30.26 17.88
C GLU A 529 0.48 29.95 16.63
N VAL A 530 -0.84 29.79 16.74
CA VAL A 530 -1.73 29.49 15.60
C VAL A 530 -2.69 30.67 15.34
N GLY A 531 -2.62 31.26 14.15
CA GLY A 531 -3.41 32.43 13.77
C GLY A 531 -2.88 33.75 14.36
N GLU A 532 -3.72 34.79 14.37
CA GLU A 532 -3.35 36.08 14.96
C GLU A 532 -3.34 36.04 16.51
N PRO A 533 -2.38 36.69 17.17
CA PRO A 533 -2.22 36.61 18.62
C PRO A 533 -3.30 37.44 19.32
N SER A 534 -4.39 36.78 19.73
CA SER A 534 -5.50 37.43 20.45
C SER A 534 -5.97 36.68 21.71
N SER A 535 -5.59 35.41 21.93
CA SER A 535 -5.91 34.66 23.15
C SER A 535 -4.86 33.59 23.51
N LYS A 536 -4.90 33.09 24.76
CA LYS A 536 -4.01 32.02 25.25
C LYS A 536 -4.26 30.67 24.58
N ASP A 537 -5.43 30.48 23.96
CA ASP A 537 -5.82 29.21 23.33
C ASP A 537 -5.10 28.97 22.00
N ASN A 538 -4.43 30.00 21.48
CA ASN A 538 -3.67 29.96 20.24
C ASN A 538 -2.16 29.89 20.49
N LEU A 539 -1.69 29.79 21.75
CA LEU A 539 -0.29 29.78 22.12
C LEU A 539 0.03 28.59 23.02
N TRP A 540 0.87 27.69 22.51
CA TRP A 540 1.43 26.57 23.26
C TRP A 540 2.88 26.87 23.59
N LYS A 541 3.30 26.61 24.83
CA LYS A 541 4.67 26.89 25.30
C LYS A 541 5.22 25.76 26.17
N ALA A 542 6.47 25.39 25.94
CA ALA A 542 7.26 24.51 26.80
C ALA A 542 8.55 25.23 27.19
N GLU A 543 8.94 25.15 28.47
CA GLU A 543 10.17 25.76 28.98
C GLU A 543 11.00 24.72 29.73
N ALA A 544 12.32 24.83 29.63
CA ALA A 544 13.24 24.06 30.48
C ALA A 544 14.45 24.89 30.87
N VAL A 545 15.00 24.59 32.05
CA VAL A 545 16.29 25.12 32.50
C VAL A 545 17.37 24.11 32.11
N LEU A 546 18.31 24.53 31.28
CA LEU A 546 19.43 23.73 30.84
C LEU A 546 20.52 23.70 31.91
N ALA A 547 20.92 22.50 32.32
CA ALA A 547 22.13 22.27 33.10
C ALA A 547 23.38 22.19 32.18
N PRO A 548 24.61 22.45 32.68
CA PRO A 548 25.86 22.48 31.90
C PRO A 548 26.25 21.22 31.10
N ARG A 549 25.53 20.11 31.28
CA ARG A 549 25.54 18.84 30.51
C ARG A 549 24.66 17.83 31.27
N PRO A 550 23.98 16.87 30.61
CA PRO A 550 23.90 16.58 29.17
C PRO A 550 22.83 17.41 28.42
N ALA A 551 22.69 17.19 27.11
CA ALA A 551 21.66 17.83 26.28
C ALA A 551 20.25 17.54 26.80
N THR A 552 19.38 18.55 26.81
CA THR A 552 17.99 18.46 27.24
C THR A 552 17.08 18.50 26.02
N SER A 553 16.11 17.59 25.96
CA SER A 553 15.07 17.63 24.94
C SER A 553 13.84 18.36 25.48
N LEU A 554 13.42 19.43 24.79
CA LEU A 554 12.09 20.01 25.01
C LEU A 554 11.13 19.42 23.97
N ALA A 555 9.93 19.08 24.40
CA ALA A 555 8.83 18.72 23.52
C ALA A 555 7.64 19.66 23.80
N LEU A 556 7.03 20.16 22.74
CA LEU A 556 5.84 20.98 22.81
C LEU A 556 4.76 20.34 21.95
N ARG A 557 3.61 20.05 22.56
CA ARG A 557 2.45 19.52 21.85
C ARG A 557 1.44 20.61 21.60
N TRP A 558 0.84 20.61 20.43
CA TRP A 558 -0.28 21.47 20.11
C TRP A 558 -1.22 20.84 19.08
N THR A 559 -2.38 21.44 18.92
CA THR A 559 -3.39 21.00 17.95
C THR A 559 -3.52 22.05 16.85
N SER A 560 -3.37 21.64 15.59
CA SER A 560 -3.72 22.47 14.44
C SER A 560 -5.17 22.26 14.07
N ASP A 561 -5.84 23.32 13.63
CA ASP A 561 -7.23 23.29 13.19
C ASP A 561 -7.38 23.08 11.67
N GLY A 562 -6.28 22.91 10.93
CA GLY A 562 -6.34 22.69 9.48
C GLY A 562 -6.45 23.97 8.66
N LEU A 563 -6.62 25.13 9.29
CA LEU A 563 -7.13 26.32 8.61
C LEU A 563 -6.25 27.55 8.83
N ARG A 564 -5.66 27.71 10.02
CA ARG A 564 -4.89 28.91 10.37
C ARG A 564 -3.38 28.66 10.24
N PRO A 565 -2.61 29.61 9.65
CA PRO A 565 -1.16 29.54 9.63
C PRO A 565 -0.61 29.62 11.05
N PHE A 566 0.61 29.18 11.25
CA PHE A 566 1.21 29.11 12.57
C PHE A 566 2.65 29.60 12.60
N ARG A 567 3.10 30.00 13.77
CA ARG A 567 4.45 30.50 14.02
C ARG A 567 5.13 29.67 15.09
N ILE A 568 6.33 29.22 14.81
CA ILE A 568 7.21 28.56 15.78
C ILE A 568 8.23 29.60 16.26
N SER A 569 8.39 29.71 17.57
CA SER A 569 9.39 30.57 18.19
C SER A 569 10.22 29.80 19.20
N ILE A 570 11.52 30.03 19.20
CA ILE A 570 12.43 29.50 20.22
C ILE A 570 13.18 30.67 20.83
N ALA A 571 13.11 30.79 22.15
CA ALA A 571 13.75 31.84 22.93
C ALA A 571 14.64 31.22 23.99
N ALA A 572 15.76 31.87 24.28
CA ALA A 572 16.65 31.46 25.36
C ALA A 572 17.10 32.66 26.19
N ARG A 573 17.29 32.44 27.48
CA ARG A 573 17.69 33.47 28.44
C ARG A 573 18.82 32.93 29.31
N ALA A 574 19.94 33.63 29.34
CA ALA A 574 21.01 33.31 30.27
C ALA A 574 20.76 33.96 31.64
N GLY A 575 21.28 33.33 32.69
CA GLY A 575 21.32 33.90 34.04
C GLY A 575 22.31 35.08 34.16
N SER A 576 23.10 35.12 35.23
CA SER A 576 24.00 36.25 35.55
C SER A 576 25.31 36.30 34.75
N ARG A 577 25.54 35.37 33.81
CA ARG A 577 26.77 35.28 33.00
C ARG A 577 26.43 34.98 31.54
N ASN A 578 27.35 35.28 30.62
CA ASN A 578 27.21 34.90 29.22
C ASN A 578 27.18 33.37 29.10
N GLY A 579 26.37 32.84 28.20
CA GLY A 579 26.29 31.40 27.92
C GLY A 579 26.11 31.15 26.44
N ARG A 580 26.32 29.90 26.00
CA ARG A 580 26.01 29.48 24.63
C ARG A 580 25.04 28.31 24.68
N VAL A 581 24.10 28.27 23.75
CA VAL A 581 23.16 27.16 23.60
C VAL A 581 23.21 26.64 22.18
N ILE A 582 23.24 25.32 22.00
CA ILE A 582 23.24 24.65 20.71
C ILE A 582 21.95 23.85 20.59
N VAL A 583 21.18 24.12 19.53
CA VAL A 583 20.08 23.24 19.12
C VAL A 583 20.64 22.27 18.10
N SER A 584 20.83 21.03 18.51
CA SER A 584 21.39 19.98 17.65
C SER A 584 20.33 19.29 16.79
N ALA A 585 19.05 19.40 17.15
CA ALA A 585 17.94 18.87 16.37
C ALA A 585 16.65 19.65 16.63
N LEU A 586 15.84 19.83 15.58
CA LEU A 586 14.46 20.29 15.66
C LEU A 586 13.62 19.37 14.79
N GLN A 587 12.70 18.62 15.40
CA GLN A 587 11.88 17.62 14.74
C GLN A 587 10.41 17.96 14.93
N MET A 588 9.67 17.96 13.84
CA MET A 588 8.22 18.10 13.84
C MET A 588 7.58 16.75 13.57
N THR A 589 6.71 16.30 14.46
CA THR A 589 6.04 15.01 14.34
C THR A 589 4.55 15.21 14.51
N ARG A 590 3.73 14.77 13.54
CA ARG A 590 2.29 14.68 13.77
C ARG A 590 2.05 13.62 14.84
N ILE A 591 1.40 14.01 15.93
CA ILE A 591 0.95 13.08 16.96
C ILE A 591 -0.33 12.47 16.44
N TRP A 592 -0.16 11.34 15.79
CA TRP A 592 -1.24 10.39 15.68
C TRP A 592 -1.55 9.90 17.09
N PRO A 593 -2.82 9.87 17.54
CA PRO A 593 -3.14 9.25 18.82
C PRO A 593 -2.47 7.88 18.87
N VAL A 594 -1.66 7.65 19.90
CA VAL A 594 -0.94 6.39 20.06
C VAL A 594 -1.99 5.30 20.24
N VAL A 595 -2.23 4.56 19.17
CA VAL A 595 -2.87 3.25 19.22
C VAL A 595 -1.72 2.25 19.24
N ALA A 596 -1.65 1.42 20.27
CA ALA A 596 -0.81 0.23 20.23
C ALA A 596 -1.31 -0.64 19.06
N GLY A 597 -0.41 -1.03 18.17
CA GLY A 597 -0.74 -1.70 16.92
C GLY A 597 -0.91 -0.71 15.77
N SER A 598 -0.27 -0.99 14.64
CA SER A 598 -0.71 -0.45 13.34
C SER A 598 -2.24 -0.48 13.29
N ALA A 599 -2.91 0.53 12.75
CA ALA A 599 -4.34 0.39 12.44
C ALA A 599 -4.52 -0.59 11.26
N ARG A 600 -4.20 -1.86 11.49
CA ARG A 600 -4.83 -3.00 10.88
C ARG A 600 -5.96 -3.36 11.83
N TYR A 601 -7.19 -3.38 11.31
CA TYR A 601 -8.40 -3.66 12.07
C TYR A 601 -8.58 -5.14 12.44
N TYR A 602 -7.49 -5.89 12.28
CA TYR A 602 -7.43 -7.30 12.58
C TYR A 602 -6.04 -7.68 13.06
N GLU A 603 -6.01 -8.56 14.06
CA GLU A 603 -4.78 -9.19 14.54
C GLU A 603 -4.53 -10.46 13.72
N MET A 604 -3.33 -10.61 13.15
CA MET A 604 -2.90 -11.82 12.45
C MET A 604 -2.00 -12.67 13.36
N ASN A 605 -2.39 -13.90 13.65
CA ASN A 605 -1.62 -14.84 14.46
C ASN A 605 -1.61 -16.24 13.80
N SER A 606 -0.58 -17.05 14.10
CA SER A 606 -0.59 -18.48 13.74
C SER A 606 -1.42 -19.28 14.75
N ALA A 607 -2.10 -20.35 14.33
CA ALA A 607 -2.83 -21.20 15.28
C ALA A 607 -1.88 -21.97 16.21
N SER A 608 -0.66 -22.24 15.76
CA SER A 608 0.38 -22.91 16.55
C SER A 608 0.89 -22.11 17.76
N LEU A 609 0.68 -20.79 17.80
CA LEU A 609 1.11 -19.93 18.90
C LEU A 609 0.02 -19.65 19.94
N ALA A 610 -1.22 -20.14 19.74
CA ALA A 610 -2.35 -19.90 20.66
C ALA A 610 -2.46 -20.93 21.81
N GLY A 611 -1.34 -21.54 22.20
CA GLY A 611 -1.28 -22.53 23.29
C GLY A 611 -0.20 -22.19 24.31
N ASN A 612 -0.47 -21.19 25.16
CA ASN A 612 -0.03 -21.11 26.55
C ASN A 612 -0.82 -20.03 27.30
#